data_AF-A0A969JNZ0-F1
#
_entry.id   AF-A0A969JNZ0-F1
#
_cell.length_a   1.000
_cell.length_b   1.000
_cell.length_c   1.000
_cell.angle_alpha   90.00
_cell.angle_beta   90.00
_cell.angle_gamma   90.00
#
_symmetry.space_group_name_H-M   'P 1'
#
loop_
_entity.id
_entity.type
_entity.pdbx_description
1 polymer ?
#
loop_
_entity_poly.entity_id
_entity_poly.type
_entity_poly.pdbx_seq_one_letter_code
_entity_poly.pdbx_strand_id
1 'polypeptide(L)'
;MKVIEEDLYQVKNQSGQDPLNFPIKLNNRLSSLRRSLETGDARPTDGAYKVFEELSAELTGHLNKLDAVTKTELVNFNTSLTAKNLKSIKN
;
A
#
# COMPACT_ATOMS: atom_id res chain seq x y z
N MET A 1 0.05 10.24 -5.15
CA MET A 1 -0.86 9.25 -4.54
C MET A 1 -1.10 8.04 -5.45
N LYS A 2 -1.53 8.21 -6.72
CA LYS A 2 -1.82 7.12 -7.68
C LYS A 2 -0.71 6.06 -7.84
N VAL A 3 0.55 6.49 -7.97
CA VAL A 3 1.69 5.55 -8.09
C VAL A 3 1.82 4.64 -6.86
N ILE A 4 1.61 5.21 -5.66
CA ILE A 4 1.68 4.45 -4.40
C ILE A 4 0.58 3.39 -4.36
N GLU A 5 -0.64 3.78 -4.75
CA GLU A 5 -1.77 2.87 -4.84
C GLU A 5 -1.53 1.76 -5.88
N GLU A 6 -1.04 2.10 -7.07
CA GLU A 6 -0.76 1.15 -8.15
C GLU A 6 0.39 0.19 -7.83
N ASP A 7 1.32 0.56 -6.94
CA ASP A 7 2.37 -0.32 -6.45
C ASP A 7 1.86 -1.26 -5.34
N LEU A 8 0.95 -0.76 -4.50
CA LEU A 8 0.32 -1.54 -3.42
C LEU A 8 -0.74 -2.51 -3.93
N TYR A 9 -1.56 -2.10 -4.90
CA TYR A 9 -2.75 -2.80 -5.37
C TYR A 9 -2.90 -2.72 -6.89
N GLN A 10 -3.46 -3.77 -7.49
CA GLN A 10 -3.75 -3.79 -8.92
C GLN A 10 -5.10 -3.13 -9.22
N VAL A 11 -5.07 -1.82 -9.47
CA VAL A 11 -6.27 -1.00 -9.75
C VAL A 11 -6.98 -1.36 -11.07
N LYS A 12 -6.34 -2.13 -11.96
CA LYS A 12 -6.92 -2.55 -13.25
C LYS A 12 -7.75 -3.83 -13.15
N ASN A 13 -7.83 -4.47 -11.99
CA ASN A 13 -8.65 -5.67 -11.81
C ASN A 13 -10.14 -5.29 -11.81
N GLN A 14 -10.83 -5.65 -12.88
CA GLN A 14 -12.28 -5.47 -13.12
C GLN A 14 -13.02 -6.80 -13.20
N SER A 15 -12.31 -7.89 -13.50
CA SER A 15 -12.82 -9.25 -13.69
C SER A 15 -11.97 -10.28 -12.94
N GLY A 16 -12.54 -11.44 -12.64
CA GLY A 16 -11.85 -12.54 -11.96
C GLY A 16 -10.68 -13.15 -12.75
N GLN A 17 -10.57 -12.91 -14.05
CA GLN A 17 -9.46 -13.36 -14.90
C GLN A 17 -8.30 -12.36 -14.98
N ASP A 18 -8.51 -11.12 -14.53
CA ASP A 18 -7.51 -10.05 -14.59
C ASP A 18 -6.23 -10.31 -13.77
N PRO A 19 -6.28 -11.05 -12.64
CA PRO A 19 -5.06 -11.46 -11.94
C PRO A 19 -4.09 -12.28 -12.79
N LEU A 20 -4.53 -12.87 -13.91
CA LEU A 20 -3.65 -13.57 -14.86
C LEU A 20 -3.00 -12.64 -15.88
N ASN A 21 -3.59 -11.46 -16.13
CA ASN A 21 -3.18 -10.54 -17.19
C ASN A 21 -2.36 -9.35 -16.69
N PHE A 22 -2.34 -9.11 -15.38
CA PHE A 22 -1.64 -7.97 -14.80
C PHE A 22 -0.56 -8.38 -13.78
N PRO A 23 0.51 -7.57 -13.63
CA PRO A 23 1.54 -7.85 -12.66
C PRO A 23 1.01 -7.94 -11.22
N ILE A 24 1.60 -8.88 -10.47
CA ILE A 24 1.41 -9.05 -9.03
C ILE A 24 1.91 -7.80 -8.29
N LYS A 25 1.14 -7.32 -7.32
CA LYS A 25 1.47 -6.15 -6.49
C LYS A 25 1.81 -6.54 -5.05
N LEU A 26 2.24 -5.57 -4.24
CA LEU A 26 2.71 -5.83 -2.88
C LEU A 26 1.65 -6.55 -2.03
N ASN A 27 0.37 -6.17 -2.13
CA ASN A 27 -0.72 -6.81 -1.40
C ASN A 27 -0.87 -8.31 -1.77
N ASN A 28 -0.67 -8.67 -3.04
CA ASN A 28 -0.74 -10.05 -3.50
C ASN A 28 0.40 -10.88 -2.91
N ARG A 29 1.63 -10.32 -2.88
CA ARG A 29 2.81 -10.98 -2.32
C ARG A 29 2.63 -11.24 -0.81
N LEU A 30 2.16 -10.24 -0.07
CA LEU A 30 1.83 -10.38 1.36
C LEU A 30 0.73 -11.42 1.60
N SER A 31 -0.32 -11.41 0.78
CA SER A 31 -1.41 -12.39 0.88
C SER A 31 -0.95 -13.81 0.57
N SER A 32 -0.07 -13.98 -0.42
CA SER A 32 0.53 -15.27 -0.76
C SER A 32 1.40 -15.79 0.38
N LEU A 33 2.22 -14.93 0.99
CA LEU A 33 3.02 -15.29 2.15
C LEU A 33 2.12 -15.74 3.31
N ARG A 34 1.11 -14.94 3.68
CA ARG A 34 0.14 -15.30 4.72
C ARG A 34 -0.49 -16.67 4.44
N ARG A 35 -1.00 -16.89 3.23
CA ARG A 35 -1.62 -18.17 2.85
C ARG A 35 -0.66 -19.35 3.01
N SER A 36 0.61 -19.19 2.64
CA SER A 36 1.60 -20.25 2.79
C SER A 36 1.86 -20.63 4.25
N LEU A 37 1.73 -19.68 5.18
CA LEU A 37 1.86 -19.90 6.61
C LEU A 37 0.63 -20.58 7.21
N GLU A 38 -0.56 -20.28 6.68
CA GLU A 38 -1.82 -20.85 7.17
C GLU A 38 -2.05 -22.31 6.74
N THR A 39 -1.31 -22.80 5.74
CA THR A 39 -1.49 -24.15 5.20
C THR A 39 -0.63 -25.23 5.87
N GLY A 40 0.26 -24.88 6.81
CA GLY A 40 1.17 -25.83 7.44
C GLY A 40 1.02 -25.90 8.97
N ASP A 41 1.24 -27.09 9.54
CA ASP A 41 1.18 -27.32 11.00
C ASP A 41 2.49 -26.95 11.72
N ALA A 42 3.57 -26.71 10.97
CA ALA A 42 4.87 -26.33 11.49
C ALA A 42 5.01 -24.80 11.61
N ARG A 43 5.92 -24.35 12.47
CA ARG A 43 6.29 -22.93 12.57
C ARG A 43 6.80 -22.38 11.22
N PRO A 44 6.71 -21.05 10.98
CA PRO A 44 7.26 -20.43 9.77
C PRO A 44 8.72 -20.78 9.53
N THR A 45 9.11 -20.94 8.27
CA THR A 45 10.50 -21.19 7.87
C THR A 45 11.33 -19.91 7.94
N ASP A 46 12.66 -20.04 8.05
CA ASP A 46 13.58 -18.90 8.02
C ASP A 46 13.41 -18.05 6.75
N GLY A 47 13.12 -18.70 5.62
CA GLY A 47 12.80 -18.03 4.36
C GLY A 47 11.52 -17.20 4.44
N ALA A 48 10.48 -17.69 5.12
CA ALA A 48 9.23 -16.94 5.30
C ALA A 48 9.42 -15.69 6.17
N TYR A 49 10.25 -15.77 7.22
CA TYR A 49 10.63 -14.60 8.01
C TYR A 49 11.38 -13.56 7.18
N LYS A 50 12.37 -13.98 6.39
CA LYS A 50 13.13 -13.06 5.52
C LYS A 50 12.23 -12.37 4.49
N VAL A 51 11.36 -13.12 3.83
CA VAL A 51 10.40 -12.54 2.87
C VAL A 51 9.45 -11.57 3.59
N PHE A 52 8.98 -11.90 4.79
CA PHE A 52 8.14 -10.98 5.57
C PHE A 52 8.85 -9.65 5.87
N GLU A 53 10.11 -9.70 6.28
CA GLU A 53 10.91 -8.50 6.56
C GLU A 53 11.07 -7.63 5.31
N GLU A 54 11.41 -8.23 4.16
CA GLU A 54 11.56 -7.52 2.88
C GLU A 54 10.24 -6.84 2.45
N LEU A 55 9.13 -7.57 2.48
CA LEU A 55 7.81 -7.04 2.11
C LEU A 55 7.33 -5.95 3.09
N SER A 56 7.64 -6.10 4.38
CA SER A 56 7.30 -5.12 5.41
C SER A 56 8.08 -3.83 5.21
N ALA A 57 9.38 -3.91 4.91
CA ALA A 57 10.20 -2.74 4.61
C ALA A 57 9.71 -2.00 3.35
N GLU A 58 9.34 -2.74 2.30
CA GLU A 58 8.73 -2.17 1.09
C GLU A 58 7.43 -1.42 1.43
N LEU A 59 6.53 -2.04 2.21
CA LEU A 59 5.27 -1.43 2.64
C LEU A 59 5.51 -0.16 3.46
N THR A 60 6.43 -0.18 4.43
CA THR A 60 6.81 1.00 5.20
C THR A 60 7.29 2.13 4.29
N GLY A 61 8.06 1.82 3.24
CA GLY A 61 8.46 2.79 2.23
C GLY A 61 7.26 3.45 1.51
N HIS A 62 6.25 2.68 1.14
CA HIS A 62 5.02 3.21 0.54
C HIS A 62 4.19 4.05 1.52
N LEU A 63 4.06 3.62 2.77
CA LEU A 63 3.35 4.36 3.82
C LEU A 63 4.01 5.70 4.12
N ASN A 64 5.33 5.75 4.19
CA ASN A 64 6.07 7.00 4.40
C ASN A 64 5.87 7.98 3.23
N LYS A 65 5.88 7.48 1.99
CA LYS A 65 5.57 8.30 0.81
C LYS A 65 4.13 8.82 0.85
N LEU A 66 3.18 7.99 1.29
CA LEU A 66 1.78 8.37 1.40
C LEU A 66 1.58 9.46 2.44
N ASP A 67 2.20 9.32 3.61
CA ASP A 67 2.16 10.31 4.69
C ASP A 67 2.75 11.65 4.23
N ALA A 68 3.90 11.64 3.57
CA ALA A 68 4.54 12.84 3.03
C ALA A 68 3.66 13.57 2.00
N VAL A 69 3.07 12.84 1.05
CA VAL A 69 2.16 13.40 0.06
C VAL A 69 0.91 13.95 0.75
N THR A 70 0.30 13.19 1.65
CA THR A 70 -0.93 13.59 2.35
C THR A 70 -0.73 14.87 3.16
N LYS A 71 0.37 14.96 3.91
CA LYS A 71 0.72 16.18 4.66
C LYS A 71 0.91 17.39 3.74
N THR A 72 1.61 17.21 2.62
CA THR A 72 1.87 18.29 1.66
C THR A 72 0.57 18.77 1.01
N GLU A 73 -0.24 17.85 0.50
CA GLU A 73 -1.52 18.15 -0.15
C GLU A 73 -2.51 18.78 0.83
N LEU A 74 -2.56 18.32 2.09
CA LEU A 74 -3.42 18.89 3.11
C LEU A 74 -3.04 20.34 3.43
N VAL A 75 -1.74 20.65 3.53
CA VAL A 75 -1.27 22.02 3.72
C VAL A 75 -1.68 22.90 2.54
N ASN A 76 -1.40 22.46 1.31
CA ASN A 76 -1.75 23.20 0.10
C ASN A 76 -3.26 23.44 -0.03
N PHE A 77 -4.07 22.43 0.31
CA PHE A 77 -5.52 22.53 0.30
C PHE A 77 -6.01 23.53 1.36
N ASN A 78 -5.48 23.47 2.59
CA ASN A 78 -5.81 24.42 3.65
C ASN A 78 -5.41 25.86 3.30
N THR A 79 -4.27 26.07 2.65
CA THR A 79 -3.89 27.38 2.11
C THR A 79 -4.90 27.88 1.07
N SER A 80 -5.38 26.99 0.20
CA SER A 80 -6.39 27.33 -0.81
C SER A 80 -7.76 27.66 -0.20
N LEU A 81 -8.14 26.98 0.89
CA LEU A 81 -9.36 27.27 1.65
C LEU A 81 -9.28 28.62 2.34
N THR A 82 -8.20 28.88 3.07
CA THR A 82 -8.01 30.13 3.81
C THR A 82 -7.92 31.34 2.88
N ALA A 83 -7.33 31.20 1.69
CA ALA A 83 -7.37 32.23 0.64
C ALA A 83 -8.79 32.57 0.16
N LYS A 84 -9.75 31.65 0.35
CA LYS A 84 -11.18 31.84 0.06
C LYS A 84 -12.00 32.18 1.32
N ASN A 85 -11.35 32.51 2.45
CA ASN A 85 -11.96 32.72 3.76
C ASN A 85 -12.76 31.50 4.28
N LEU A 86 -12.41 30.30 3.83
CA LEU A 86 -13.00 29.05 4.31
C LEU A 86 -12.14 28.45 5.43
N LYS A 87 -12.78 27.71 6.34
CA LYS A 87 -12.12 27.08 7.49
C LYS A 87 -11.24 25.92 7.04
N SER A 88 -10.02 25.83 7.58
CA SER A 88 -9.12 24.70 7.36
C SER A 88 -9.65 23.39 7.95
N ILE A 89 -9.29 22.28 7.33
CA ILE A 89 -9.57 20.92 7.80
C ILE A 89 -8.37 20.33 8.55
N LYS A 90 -8.64 19.50 9.57
CA LYS A 90 -7.62 18.79 10.37
C LYS A 90 -7.39 17.39 9.81
N ASN A 91 -6.17 16.88 10.00
CA ASN A 91 -5.82 15.47 9.80
C ASN A 91 -6.18 14.65 11.04
#